data_AF-A0A1N7HX16-F1
#
_entry.id   AF-A0A1N7HX16-F1
#
_cell.length_a   1.000
_cell.length_b   1.000
_cell.length_c   1.000
_cell.angle_alpha   90.00
_cell.angle_beta   90.00
_cell.angle_gamma   90.00
#
_symmetry.space_group_name_H-M   'P 1'
#
loop_
_entity.id
_entity.type
_entity.pdbx_description
1 polymer ?
#
loop_
_entity_poly.entity_id
_entity_poly.type
_entity_poly.pdbx_seq_one_letter_code
_entity_poly.pdbx_strand_id
1 'polypeptide(L)'
;MRKTAVTLGLFAAFLANAQSIKTTIDLVNVKDDKVAVTMEFPKMKSGDIKFHFPKTVPGTYSVDDYGRFVEGIKFFDNKGRELKYTKVNDNTYSLKNAKDLTRITYLVNDSFDDEMDNSKHKAVFSPSGTDIEEGKVYMVNTHGFVGYIDNMQDVPYQLIIQKPAGFYGTTALVDQDQSDATDTFTLANYAKVTDSPLMYTKPDYITFNAGGMDLVLGVYSPTGKYKAADFKDNLEKMVLAQKKFLGDMNTNKKYAIMLYLSGGDGPQIKGFGALEHHESTSVVLPEMMPKEAIDKTITDVVSHEFFHTVNPLKTHSEEIHYFDYADPKMSQHLWMYEGGTEYFANLFQIQEGLINKDEFLQRINEKITNSKNYDDTMPFTVMSKNILKDEYKDQYRNVYEKGTLLAMCLDIELRKLSNGEMGYRDMIRKLSQRFGENKPFKDDKLIDELVTVTGYPQIKDFYNKYIAGNQPTPYAEYLNIVGVEAKKKDTPPLFWFIKDPNQTGYNDKNNTFIFDESSALSPFSKSIGFKITDEIVALDGKTINVQNMQDFINYAKSVKEGQNVTVTVLRKNGDKTDKIDLKGKAVLDKMTIESLQYKANPTPAEQKLQDQWLTGKK
;
A
#
# COMPACT_ATOMS: atom_id res chain seq x y z
N MET A 1 2.51 -43.83 52.90
CA MET A 1 3.32 -42.69 53.41
C MET A 1 3.84 -41.96 52.17
N ARG A 2 3.10 -41.06 51.50
CA ARG A 2 2.62 -39.69 51.81
C ARG A 2 3.72 -38.70 52.22
N LYS A 3 3.73 -37.58 51.48
CA LYS A 3 4.55 -36.33 51.58
C LYS A 3 5.91 -36.49 50.88
N THR A 4 6.38 -35.64 49.97
CA THR A 4 6.27 -34.18 49.74
C THR A 4 6.93 -34.00 48.35
N ALA A 5 6.51 -33.21 47.36
CA ALA A 5 6.24 -31.78 47.34
C ALA A 5 5.59 -31.45 45.99
N VAL A 6 4.36 -30.93 46.02
CA VAL A 6 3.69 -30.29 44.88
C VAL A 6 3.12 -29.01 45.44
N THR A 7 3.85 -27.90 45.30
CA THR A 7 3.31 -26.51 45.34
C THR A 7 4.46 -25.51 45.19
N LEU A 8 4.88 -25.26 43.95
CA LEU A 8 5.58 -24.02 43.57
C LEU A 8 5.35 -23.81 42.08
N GLY A 9 4.34 -23.00 41.73
CA GLY A 9 3.99 -22.74 40.34
C GLY A 9 2.54 -22.31 40.09
N LEU A 10 1.85 -21.75 41.08
CA LEU A 10 0.50 -21.19 40.91
C LEU A 10 0.30 -20.09 41.95
N PHE A 11 1.11 -19.03 41.91
CA PHE A 11 0.84 -17.76 42.59
C PHE A 11 1.72 -16.66 41.98
N ALA A 12 1.32 -16.19 40.79
CA ALA A 12 1.74 -14.89 40.26
C ALA A 12 0.63 -14.35 39.33
N ALA A 13 -0.62 -14.41 39.81
CA ALA A 13 -1.75 -13.72 39.21
C ALA A 13 -2.40 -12.88 40.31
N PHE A 14 -1.66 -11.91 40.84
CA PHE A 14 -2.20 -10.82 41.65
C PHE A 14 -1.39 -9.55 41.41
N LEU A 15 -2.09 -8.56 40.85
CA LEU A 15 -1.86 -7.12 41.03
C LEU A 15 -0.57 -6.54 40.46
N ALA A 16 -0.48 -6.48 39.14
CA ALA A 16 -0.02 -5.25 38.50
C ALA A 16 -1.25 -4.56 37.91
N ASN A 17 -1.89 -3.66 38.68
CA ASN A 17 -2.65 -2.56 38.08
C ASN A 17 -1.61 -1.68 37.36
N ALA A 18 -1.12 -2.15 36.21
CA ALA A 18 -0.37 -1.28 35.32
C ALA A 18 -1.33 -0.14 34.97
N GLN A 19 -0.90 1.09 35.17
CA GLN A 19 -1.62 2.27 34.70
C GLN A 19 -1.85 2.10 33.19
N SER A 20 -3.11 1.91 32.76
CA SER A 20 -3.49 1.80 31.36
C SER A 20 -4.39 2.96 30.95
N ILE A 21 -4.37 3.30 29.66
CA ILE A 21 -5.29 4.25 29.06
C ILE A 21 -6.52 3.45 28.60
N LYS A 22 -7.68 3.71 29.19
CA LYS A 22 -8.91 3.05 28.78
C LYS A 22 -9.60 3.89 27.71
N THR A 23 -9.85 3.30 26.54
CA THR A 23 -10.45 3.98 25.39
C THR A 23 -11.73 3.25 24.99
N THR A 24 -12.86 3.94 25.00
CA THR A 24 -14.16 3.41 24.57
C THR A 24 -14.58 4.07 23.27
N ILE A 25 -14.94 3.26 22.27
CA ILE A 25 -15.53 3.66 20.99
C ILE A 25 -16.99 3.16 20.97
N ASP A 26 -17.94 4.07 20.78
CA ASP A 26 -19.38 3.77 20.83
C ASP A 26 -19.99 3.69 19.43
N LEU A 27 -20.06 2.47 18.88
CA LEU A 27 -20.69 2.18 17.58
C LEU A 27 -22.21 1.97 17.71
N VAL A 28 -22.79 2.07 18.91
CA VAL A 28 -24.22 1.88 19.14
C VAL A 28 -24.98 3.20 19.01
N ASN A 29 -24.42 4.29 19.55
CA ASN A 29 -25.09 5.59 19.58
C ASN A 29 -24.50 6.57 18.55
N VAL A 30 -24.42 6.13 17.29
CA VAL A 30 -23.98 6.95 16.16
C VAL A 30 -24.93 8.14 15.98
N LYS A 31 -24.37 9.33 15.69
CA LYS A 31 -25.17 10.55 15.47
C LYS A 31 -24.57 11.35 14.32
N ASP A 32 -25.37 11.61 13.28
CA ASP A 32 -24.94 12.37 12.11
C ASP A 32 -23.60 11.84 11.57
N ASP A 33 -23.53 10.51 11.40
CA ASP A 33 -22.36 9.71 11.03
C ASP A 33 -21.14 9.73 11.94
N LYS A 34 -21.32 10.25 13.16
CA LYS A 34 -20.22 10.39 14.11
C LYS A 34 -20.32 9.40 15.25
N VAL A 35 -19.16 8.85 15.59
CA VAL A 35 -18.98 7.91 16.70
C VAL A 35 -18.35 8.62 17.88
N ALA A 36 -18.89 8.37 19.08
CA ALA A 36 -18.34 8.93 20.30
C ALA A 36 -17.12 8.13 20.78
N VAL A 37 -16.06 8.86 21.15
CA VAL A 37 -14.86 8.29 21.76
C VAL A 37 -14.62 8.91 23.12
N THR A 38 -14.35 8.05 24.11
CA THR A 38 -13.96 8.46 25.47
C THR A 38 -12.65 7.82 25.84
N MET A 39 -11.67 8.63 26.23
CA MET A 39 -10.37 8.18 26.74
C MET A 39 -10.23 8.53 28.21
N GLU A 40 -9.94 7.55 29.06
CA GLU A 40 -9.70 7.71 30.48
C GLU A 40 -8.21 7.43 30.78
N PHE A 41 -7.57 8.38 31.45
CA PHE A 41 -6.13 8.36 31.68
C PHE A 41 -5.80 8.01 33.13
N PRO A 42 -4.70 7.29 33.35
CA PRO A 42 -4.19 7.11 34.70
C PRO A 42 -3.76 8.46 35.27
N LYS A 43 -3.57 8.51 36.60
CA LYS A 43 -3.11 9.74 37.27
C LYS A 43 -1.79 10.22 36.64
N MET A 44 -1.83 11.42 36.07
CA MET A 44 -0.73 12.04 35.36
C MET A 44 0.33 12.54 36.34
N LYS A 45 1.61 12.34 36.00
CA LYS A 45 2.74 12.93 36.74
C LYS A 45 3.18 14.28 36.16
N SER A 46 2.71 14.64 34.97
CA SER A 46 3.28 15.70 34.12
C SER A 46 2.64 17.08 34.28
N GLY A 47 3.33 18.11 33.79
CA GLY A 47 2.90 19.52 33.70
C GLY A 47 2.11 19.81 32.43
N ASP A 48 2.61 20.70 31.57
CA ASP A 48 2.00 20.96 30.26
C ASP A 48 2.08 19.70 29.38
N ILE A 49 1.03 19.40 28.62
CA ILE A 49 0.96 18.25 27.71
C ILE A 49 0.57 18.69 26.30
N LYS A 50 0.84 17.82 25.33
CA LYS A 50 0.21 17.83 24.02
C LYS A 50 -0.50 16.52 23.79
N PHE A 51 -1.70 16.62 23.24
CA PHE A 51 -2.51 15.51 22.76
C PHE A 51 -2.57 15.57 21.25
N HIS A 52 -2.36 14.42 20.61
CA HIS A 52 -2.15 14.30 19.19
C HIS A 52 -3.09 13.27 18.57
N PHE A 53 -3.55 13.55 17.36
CA PHE A 53 -3.96 12.55 16.38
C PHE A 53 -2.84 12.35 15.36
N PRO A 54 -2.76 11.19 14.70
CA PRO A 54 -1.75 10.97 13.66
C PRO A 54 -1.92 11.95 12.49
N LYS A 55 -0.80 12.48 12.01
CA LYS A 55 -0.70 13.20 10.74
C LYS A 55 -0.59 12.23 9.57
N THR A 56 0.09 11.12 9.81
CA THR A 56 0.34 10.02 8.89
C THR A 56 0.46 8.74 9.69
N VAL A 57 0.34 7.59 9.03
CA VAL A 57 0.60 6.28 9.62
C VAL A 57 1.62 5.52 8.75
N PRO A 58 2.38 4.57 9.34
CA PRO A 58 3.20 3.66 8.55
C PRO A 58 2.39 3.01 7.41
N GLY A 59 3.02 2.85 6.24
CA GLY A 59 2.44 2.21 5.05
C GLY A 59 1.77 3.14 4.04
N THR A 60 1.20 4.28 4.45
CA THR A 60 0.48 5.16 3.50
C THR A 60 1.35 6.22 2.83
N TYR A 61 2.43 6.64 3.50
CA TYR A 61 3.38 7.67 3.05
C TYR A 61 2.68 8.96 2.54
N SER A 62 1.53 9.28 3.13
CA SER A 62 0.71 10.46 2.85
C SER A 62 0.48 11.31 4.11
N VAL A 63 0.23 12.60 3.92
CA VAL A 63 -0.25 13.49 4.98
C VAL A 63 -1.78 13.49 4.90
N ASP A 64 -2.41 12.89 5.89
CA ASP A 64 -3.86 12.66 5.93
C ASP A 64 -4.57 13.52 6.99
N ASP A 65 -3.83 13.92 8.03
CA ASP A 65 -4.29 14.79 9.13
C ASP A 65 -5.57 14.27 9.81
N TYR A 66 -5.50 13.08 10.41
CA TYR A 66 -6.66 12.38 10.99
C TYR A 66 -7.40 13.19 12.07
N GLY A 67 -6.74 14.14 12.73
CA GLY A 67 -7.38 15.04 13.69
C GLY A 67 -8.43 15.98 13.08
N ARG A 68 -8.45 16.14 11.74
CA ARG A 68 -9.47 16.93 11.03
C ARG A 68 -10.87 16.32 11.11
N PHE A 69 -10.99 15.02 11.34
CA PHE A 69 -12.26 14.30 11.50
C PHE A 69 -12.80 14.34 12.94
N VAL A 70 -12.08 15.00 13.85
CA VAL A 70 -12.42 15.05 15.27
C VAL A 70 -13.20 16.31 15.61
N GLU A 71 -14.38 16.12 16.20
CA GLU A 71 -15.27 17.20 16.57
C GLU A 71 -15.54 17.26 18.07
N GLY A 72 -15.71 18.49 18.58
CA GLY A 72 -16.21 18.72 19.93
C GLY A 72 -15.31 18.20 21.05
N ILE A 73 -13.99 18.14 20.84
CA ILE A 73 -13.05 17.62 21.83
C ILE A 73 -13.09 18.42 23.14
N LYS A 74 -13.18 17.68 24.25
CA LYS A 74 -13.20 18.21 25.61
C LYS A 74 -12.25 17.41 26.50
N PHE A 75 -11.61 18.11 27.42
CA PHE A 75 -10.67 17.57 28.39
C PHE A 75 -11.24 17.79 29.78
N PHE A 76 -11.24 16.78 30.65
CA PHE A 76 -11.87 16.85 31.96
C PHE A 76 -10.91 16.47 33.08
N ASP A 77 -11.06 17.17 34.20
CA ASP A 77 -10.41 16.80 35.44
C ASP A 77 -11.15 15.69 36.21
N ASN A 78 -10.55 15.26 37.32
CA ASN A 78 -11.11 14.25 38.22
C ASN A 78 -12.43 14.66 38.91
N LYS A 79 -12.87 15.92 38.78
CA LYS A 79 -14.18 16.43 39.26
C LYS A 79 -15.18 16.61 38.12
N GLY A 80 -14.82 16.23 36.90
CA GLY A 80 -15.65 16.40 35.70
C GLY A 80 -15.69 17.83 35.18
N ARG A 81 -14.79 18.72 35.62
CA ARG A 81 -14.70 20.10 35.13
C ARG A 81 -13.88 20.13 33.85
N GLU A 82 -14.33 20.89 32.87
CA GLU A 82 -13.61 21.05 31.61
C GLU A 82 -12.31 21.86 31.79
N LEU A 83 -11.22 21.33 31.26
CA LEU A 83 -9.90 21.95 31.23
C LEU A 83 -9.74 22.79 29.96
N LYS A 84 -9.11 23.95 30.11
CA LYS A 84 -8.79 24.81 28.96
C LYS A 84 -7.66 24.22 28.15
N TYR A 85 -7.77 24.31 26.83
CA TYR A 85 -6.75 23.88 25.88
C TYR A 85 -6.56 24.92 24.78
N THR A 86 -5.51 24.74 23.97
CA THR A 86 -5.28 25.48 22.72
C THR A 86 -5.17 24.48 21.58
N LYS A 87 -6.02 24.60 20.54
CA LYS A 87 -5.85 23.85 19.29
C LYS A 87 -4.67 24.47 18.53
N VAL A 88 -3.60 23.70 18.33
CA VAL A 88 -2.35 24.15 17.71
C VAL A 88 -2.43 24.01 16.18
N ASN A 89 -2.97 22.88 15.72
CA ASN A 89 -3.28 22.56 14.32
C ASN A 89 -4.37 21.48 14.32
N ASP A 90 -4.69 20.89 13.16
CA ASP A 90 -5.75 19.88 13.07
C ASP A 90 -5.49 18.63 13.90
N ASN A 91 -4.23 18.27 14.09
CA ASN A 91 -3.85 17.07 14.82
C ASN A 91 -3.48 17.30 16.28
N THR A 92 -3.28 18.56 16.73
CA THR A 92 -2.58 18.82 18.00
C THR A 92 -3.35 19.77 18.91
N TYR A 93 -3.49 19.37 20.17
CA TYR A 93 -4.07 20.16 21.25
C TYR A 93 -3.06 20.29 22.40
N SER A 94 -2.87 21.51 22.91
CA SER A 94 -1.97 21.76 24.05
C SER A 94 -2.74 22.17 25.29
N LEU A 95 -2.38 21.58 26.43
CA LEU A 95 -2.95 21.88 27.74
C LEU A 95 -1.84 22.29 28.69
N LYS A 96 -2.11 23.33 29.48
CA LYS A 96 -1.21 23.75 30.56
C LYS A 96 -1.60 23.10 31.88
N ASN A 97 -0.60 22.68 32.68
CA ASN A 97 -0.79 22.09 34.00
C ASN A 97 -1.84 20.94 34.03
N ALA A 98 -1.73 19.98 33.12
CA ALA A 98 -2.71 18.90 32.96
C ALA A 98 -2.57 17.75 33.99
N LYS A 99 -2.07 18.05 35.20
CA LYS A 99 -1.92 17.07 36.30
C LYS A 99 -3.25 16.42 36.71
N ASP A 100 -4.32 17.19 36.58
CA ASP A 100 -5.66 16.77 36.97
C ASP A 100 -6.43 16.12 35.81
N LEU A 101 -5.88 16.07 34.58
CA LEU A 101 -6.53 15.44 33.44
C LEU A 101 -6.79 13.96 33.73
N THR A 102 -8.04 13.55 33.62
CA THR A 102 -8.43 12.14 33.78
C THR A 102 -9.25 11.62 32.62
N ARG A 103 -9.87 12.49 31.81
CA ARG A 103 -10.75 12.05 30.72
C ARG A 103 -10.74 13.01 29.54
N ILE A 104 -10.78 12.47 28.34
CA ILE A 104 -11.00 13.20 27.08
C ILE A 104 -12.23 12.60 26.40
N THR A 105 -13.09 13.44 25.82
CA THR A 105 -14.22 12.99 24.99
C THR A 105 -14.28 13.76 23.68
N TYR A 106 -14.65 13.11 22.59
CA TYR A 106 -14.86 13.73 21.29
C TYR A 106 -15.77 12.86 20.41
N LEU A 107 -16.19 13.42 19.27
CA LEU A 107 -16.83 12.71 18.18
C LEU A 107 -15.83 12.53 17.04
N VAL A 108 -15.93 11.41 16.32
CA VAL A 108 -15.11 11.09 15.14
C VAL A 108 -16.05 10.91 13.96
N ASN A 109 -15.80 11.63 12.87
CA ASN A 109 -16.44 11.43 11.56
C ASN A 109 -15.63 10.41 10.74
N ASP A 110 -16.25 9.80 9.74
CA ASP A 110 -15.52 8.93 8.81
C ASP A 110 -14.79 9.73 7.72
N SER A 111 -13.88 9.05 7.02
CA SER A 111 -13.07 9.64 5.96
C SER A 111 -13.53 9.29 4.55
N PHE A 112 -14.44 8.33 4.41
CA PHE A 112 -14.91 7.84 3.11
C PHE A 112 -15.84 8.88 2.47
N ASP A 113 -16.62 9.60 3.28
CA ASP A 113 -17.47 10.72 2.86
C ASP A 113 -16.68 11.88 2.23
N ASP A 114 -15.48 12.14 2.75
CA ASP A 114 -14.60 13.22 2.30
C ASP A 114 -14.00 12.95 0.90
N GLU A 115 -14.04 11.71 0.39
CA GLU A 115 -13.42 11.36 -0.90
C GLU A 115 -14.07 12.04 -2.11
N MET A 116 -15.31 12.50 -1.93
CA MET A 116 -16.08 13.17 -2.97
C MET A 116 -15.83 14.69 -3.01
N ASP A 117 -15.29 15.30 -1.95
CA ASP A 117 -14.95 16.73 -1.88
C ASP A 117 -13.48 16.98 -1.49
N ASN A 118 -12.61 16.92 -2.51
CA ASN A 118 -11.19 17.23 -2.35
C ASN A 118 -10.87 18.75 -2.36
N SER A 119 -11.86 19.62 -2.20
CA SER A 119 -11.64 21.08 -2.31
C SER A 119 -10.82 21.68 -1.17
N LYS A 120 -10.81 21.03 0.00
CA LYS A 120 -10.12 21.51 1.21
C LYS A 120 -8.92 20.65 1.60
N HIS A 121 -9.04 19.33 1.44
CA HIS A 121 -7.98 18.37 1.76
C HIS A 121 -7.94 17.27 0.71
N LYS A 122 -6.80 16.58 0.62
CA LYS A 122 -6.72 15.34 -0.15
C LYS A 122 -7.55 14.25 0.57
N ALA A 123 -8.24 13.44 -0.22
CA ALA A 123 -8.87 12.21 0.23
C ALA A 123 -7.86 11.31 0.94
N VAL A 124 -8.29 10.73 2.07
CA VAL A 124 -7.54 9.68 2.75
C VAL A 124 -7.61 8.42 1.89
N PHE A 125 -6.51 7.69 1.79
CA PHE A 125 -6.50 6.42 1.08
C PHE A 125 -7.39 5.40 1.80
N SER A 126 -8.45 4.91 1.17
CA SER A 126 -9.54 4.18 1.83
C SER A 126 -9.09 2.98 2.69
N PRO A 127 -8.09 2.15 2.32
CA PRO A 127 -7.56 1.11 3.21
C PRO A 127 -7.02 1.64 4.55
N SER A 128 -6.56 2.87 4.59
CA SER A 128 -6.12 3.60 5.81
C SER A 128 -7.17 4.55 6.38
N GLY A 129 -8.32 4.64 5.72
CA GLY A 129 -9.44 5.51 6.09
C GLY A 129 -10.43 4.83 7.02
N THR A 130 -11.31 5.61 7.61
CA THR A 130 -12.41 5.15 8.44
C THR A 130 -13.71 5.20 7.66
N ASP A 131 -14.63 4.30 8.00
CA ASP A 131 -16.00 4.24 7.45
C ASP A 131 -16.98 4.02 8.61
N ILE A 132 -18.08 4.77 8.61
CA ILE A 132 -19.16 4.66 9.59
C ILE A 132 -20.43 4.60 8.75
N GLU A 133 -21.09 3.45 8.73
CA GLU A 133 -22.34 3.27 7.99
C GLU A 133 -23.32 2.56 8.93
N GLU A 134 -24.12 3.37 9.63
CA GLU A 134 -24.94 2.90 10.74
C GLU A 134 -25.78 1.66 10.35
N GLY A 135 -25.63 0.58 11.12
CA GLY A 135 -26.37 -0.66 10.89
C GLY A 135 -25.91 -1.48 9.66
N LYS A 136 -24.85 -1.07 8.96
CA LYS A 136 -24.24 -1.81 7.84
C LYS A 136 -22.80 -2.23 8.13
N VAL A 137 -21.88 -1.29 8.30
CA VAL A 137 -20.44 -1.53 8.47
C VAL A 137 -19.78 -0.41 9.28
N TYR A 138 -18.75 -0.76 10.05
CA TYR A 138 -17.84 0.21 10.65
C TYR A 138 -16.41 -0.23 10.36
N MET A 139 -15.67 0.56 9.58
CA MET A 139 -14.23 0.37 9.36
C MET A 139 -13.47 1.21 10.38
N VAL A 140 -13.12 0.60 11.50
CA VAL A 140 -12.41 1.23 12.61
C VAL A 140 -10.91 1.04 12.41
N ASN A 141 -10.35 1.82 11.50
CA ASN A 141 -8.92 2.09 11.47
C ASN A 141 -8.57 2.95 12.69
N THR A 142 -8.05 2.31 13.74
CA THR A 142 -7.93 2.85 15.11
C THR A 142 -7.12 4.15 15.20
N HIS A 143 -6.15 4.37 14.31
CA HIS A 143 -5.42 5.64 14.21
C HIS A 143 -6.32 6.82 13.82
N GLY A 144 -7.43 6.58 13.12
CA GLY A 144 -8.45 7.60 12.84
C GLY A 144 -9.37 7.91 14.03
N PHE A 145 -9.40 7.06 15.06
CA PHE A 145 -10.28 7.20 16.21
C PHE A 145 -9.56 7.55 17.51
N VAL A 146 -8.31 7.11 17.69
CA VAL A 146 -7.60 7.14 18.98
C VAL A 146 -6.37 8.02 18.90
N GLY A 147 -6.36 9.08 19.71
CA GLY A 147 -5.19 9.95 19.89
C GLY A 147 -4.21 9.46 20.96
N TYR A 148 -3.13 10.21 21.16
CA TYR A 148 -2.10 9.93 22.17
C TYR A 148 -1.59 11.19 22.85
N ILE A 149 -0.96 11.01 24.02
CA ILE A 149 -0.25 12.09 24.73
C ILE A 149 1.25 11.89 24.53
N ASP A 150 1.97 12.99 24.29
CA ASP A 150 3.44 12.99 24.21
C ASP A 150 4.07 12.30 25.44
N ASN A 151 5.03 11.41 25.17
CA ASN A 151 5.75 10.61 26.15
C ASN A 151 4.88 9.61 26.94
N MET A 152 3.70 9.27 26.43
CA MET A 152 2.84 8.21 26.97
C MET A 152 2.55 7.11 25.94
N GLN A 153 3.21 7.12 24.79
CA GLN A 153 2.99 6.12 23.74
C GLN A 153 3.26 4.69 24.23
N ASP A 154 4.19 4.49 25.17
CA ASP A 154 4.50 3.15 25.74
C ASP A 154 3.51 2.70 26.83
N VAL A 155 2.52 3.51 27.20
CA VAL A 155 1.50 3.13 28.18
C VAL A 155 0.51 2.17 27.53
N PRO A 156 0.19 1.02 28.16
CA PRO A 156 -0.80 0.08 27.61
C PRO A 156 -2.19 0.69 27.48
N TYR A 157 -2.94 0.24 26.47
CA TYR A 157 -4.32 0.63 26.23
C TYR A 157 -5.28 -0.53 26.54
N GLN A 158 -6.40 -0.22 27.18
CA GLN A 158 -7.59 -1.07 27.18
C GLN A 158 -8.58 -0.48 26.18
N LEU A 159 -8.70 -1.08 25.00
CA LEU A 159 -9.63 -0.65 23.96
C LEU A 159 -10.96 -1.38 24.15
N ILE A 160 -12.06 -0.64 24.21
CA ILE A 160 -13.41 -1.15 24.42
C ILE A 160 -14.26 -0.68 23.25
N ILE A 161 -14.82 -1.62 22.49
CA ILE A 161 -15.74 -1.31 21.40
C ILE A 161 -17.15 -1.68 21.86
N GLN A 162 -18.02 -0.69 22.02
CA GLN A 162 -19.44 -0.94 22.19
C GLN A 162 -20.05 -1.10 20.80
N LYS A 163 -20.66 -2.26 20.55
CA LYS A 163 -21.09 -2.65 19.20
C LYS A 163 -22.59 -2.94 19.15
N PRO A 164 -23.26 -2.69 18.01
CA PRO A 164 -24.65 -3.09 17.82
C PRO A 164 -24.84 -4.60 18.00
N ALA A 165 -26.00 -5.00 18.51
CA ALA A 165 -26.34 -6.41 18.65
C ALA A 165 -26.28 -7.12 17.29
N GLY A 166 -25.65 -8.29 17.26
CA GLY A 166 -25.47 -9.07 16.03
C GLY A 166 -24.33 -8.61 15.13
N PHE A 167 -23.55 -7.58 15.50
CA PHE A 167 -22.31 -7.23 14.80
C PHE A 167 -21.12 -8.02 15.35
N TYR A 168 -20.18 -8.34 14.46
CA TYR A 168 -18.95 -9.07 14.74
C TYR A 168 -17.74 -8.27 14.24
N GLY A 169 -16.69 -8.19 15.06
CA GLY A 169 -15.44 -7.52 14.71
C GLY A 169 -14.46 -8.47 14.03
N THR A 170 -14.18 -8.23 12.75
CA THR A 170 -13.06 -8.86 12.05
C THR A 170 -11.77 -8.15 12.46
N THR A 171 -10.94 -8.83 13.25
CA THR A 171 -9.65 -8.30 13.72
C THR A 171 -8.69 -9.43 14.14
N ALA A 172 -7.41 -9.13 14.18
CA ALA A 172 -6.40 -10.04 14.72
C ALA A 172 -6.41 -10.10 16.26
N LEU A 173 -6.94 -9.06 16.91
CA LEU A 173 -6.99 -8.96 18.36
C LEU A 173 -7.79 -10.11 19.00
N VAL A 174 -7.48 -10.38 20.26
CA VAL A 174 -8.17 -11.39 21.07
C VAL A 174 -9.06 -10.67 22.06
N ASP A 175 -10.37 -10.81 21.85
CA ASP A 175 -11.38 -10.27 22.73
C ASP A 175 -11.30 -10.94 24.12
N GLN A 176 -11.31 -10.11 25.16
CA GLN A 176 -11.31 -10.50 26.56
C GLN A 176 -12.70 -10.41 27.19
N ASP A 177 -13.67 -9.84 26.47
CA ASP A 177 -15.09 -9.87 26.80
C ASP A 177 -15.76 -10.99 25.96
N GLN A 178 -16.78 -11.62 26.50
CA GLN A 178 -17.60 -12.60 25.77
C GLN A 178 -19.05 -12.10 25.59
N SER A 179 -19.28 -10.82 25.92
CA SER A 179 -20.60 -10.20 25.79
C SER A 179 -20.94 -9.91 24.33
N ASP A 180 -22.23 -9.96 24.00
CA ASP A 180 -22.69 -9.60 22.65
C ASP A 180 -22.64 -8.09 22.39
N ALA A 181 -22.54 -7.27 23.43
CA ALA A 181 -22.66 -5.82 23.37
C ALA A 181 -21.31 -5.09 23.34
N THR A 182 -20.22 -5.75 23.73
CA THR A 182 -18.93 -5.10 23.91
C THR A 182 -17.79 -6.08 23.66
N ASP A 183 -16.79 -5.61 22.91
CA ASP A 183 -15.49 -6.29 22.78
C ASP A 183 -14.43 -5.49 23.55
N THR A 184 -13.54 -6.18 24.27
CA THR A 184 -12.47 -5.57 25.06
C THR A 184 -11.11 -6.15 24.69
N PHE A 185 -10.18 -5.27 24.31
CA PHE A 185 -8.82 -5.64 23.89
C PHE A 185 -7.76 -4.98 24.78
N THR A 186 -6.66 -5.69 25.01
CA THR A 186 -5.46 -5.14 25.67
C THR A 186 -4.36 -4.95 24.63
N LEU A 187 -3.84 -3.72 24.54
CA LEU A 187 -2.83 -3.32 23.58
C LEU A 187 -1.60 -2.81 24.33
N ALA A 188 -0.41 -3.23 23.91
CA ALA A 188 0.82 -3.00 24.68
C ALA A 188 1.22 -1.52 24.75
N ASN A 189 0.93 -0.76 23.70
CA ASN A 189 1.34 0.64 23.51
C ASN A 189 0.54 1.27 22.35
N TYR A 190 0.76 2.56 22.08
CA TYR A 190 0.10 3.29 21.01
C TYR A 190 0.46 2.78 19.61
N ALA A 191 1.68 2.27 19.40
CA ALA A 191 2.04 1.65 18.13
C ALA A 191 1.14 0.44 17.81
N LYS A 192 0.86 -0.39 18.83
CA LYS A 192 -0.09 -1.50 18.69
C LYS A 192 -1.52 -1.00 18.49
N VAL A 193 -1.91 0.14 19.07
CA VAL A 193 -3.21 0.78 18.77
C VAL A 193 -3.30 1.09 17.29
N THR A 194 -2.37 1.86 16.72
CA THR A 194 -2.41 2.28 15.31
C THR A 194 -2.29 1.12 14.31
N ASP A 195 -1.74 -0.01 14.74
CA ASP A 195 -1.52 -1.21 13.93
C ASP A 195 -2.63 -2.27 14.09
N SER A 196 -3.74 -1.94 14.76
CA SER A 196 -4.80 -2.93 15.05
C SER A 196 -6.17 -2.45 14.60
N PRO A 197 -6.46 -2.43 13.28
CA PRO A 197 -7.78 -2.09 12.77
C PRO A 197 -8.83 -3.16 13.09
N LEU A 198 -10.10 -2.75 13.01
CA LEU A 198 -11.27 -3.60 13.21
C LEU A 198 -12.35 -3.27 12.19
N MET A 199 -12.92 -4.29 11.54
CA MET A 199 -14.10 -4.13 10.68
C MET A 199 -15.31 -4.79 11.33
N TYR A 200 -16.31 -4.00 11.72
CA TYR A 200 -17.54 -4.48 12.32
C TYR A 200 -18.67 -4.56 11.30
N THR A 201 -19.23 -5.75 11.10
CA THR A 201 -20.35 -6.00 10.18
C THR A 201 -21.32 -7.03 10.76
N LYS A 202 -22.48 -7.23 10.10
CA LYS A 202 -23.24 -8.47 10.27
C LYS A 202 -22.36 -9.67 9.85
N PRO A 203 -22.50 -10.85 10.47
CA PRO A 203 -21.55 -11.94 10.29
C PRO A 203 -21.48 -12.45 8.85
N ASP A 204 -20.34 -12.19 8.21
CA ASP A 204 -19.94 -12.77 6.93
C ASP A 204 -18.41 -12.95 6.97
N TYR A 205 -17.99 -13.99 7.69
CA TYR A 205 -16.58 -14.27 7.92
C TYR A 205 -16.32 -15.78 7.91
N ILE A 206 -15.06 -16.14 7.66
CA ILE A 206 -14.56 -17.50 7.83
C ILE A 206 -13.32 -17.47 8.71
N THR A 207 -13.14 -18.56 9.45
CA THR A 207 -11.89 -18.85 10.17
C THR A 207 -11.38 -20.21 9.76
N PHE A 208 -10.08 -20.31 9.50
CA PHE A 208 -9.46 -21.58 9.11
C PHE A 208 -7.95 -21.55 9.39
N ASN A 209 -7.35 -22.72 9.58
CA ASN A 209 -5.91 -22.83 9.74
C ASN A 209 -5.25 -23.19 8.40
N ALA A 210 -4.27 -22.40 7.98
CA ALA A 210 -3.46 -22.68 6.79
C ALA A 210 -1.99 -22.80 7.18
N GLY A 211 -1.44 -24.01 7.11
CA GLY A 211 -0.05 -24.30 7.42
C GLY A 211 0.37 -23.90 8.84
N GLY A 212 -0.53 -23.97 9.83
CA GLY A 212 -0.26 -23.62 11.23
C GLY A 212 -0.44 -22.14 11.56
N MET A 213 -1.09 -21.36 10.69
CA MET A 213 -1.52 -19.98 10.96
C MET A 213 -3.04 -19.90 10.93
N ASP A 214 -3.62 -19.33 11.97
CA ASP A 214 -5.06 -19.11 12.09
C ASP A 214 -5.45 -17.86 11.31
N LEU A 215 -6.23 -18.04 10.24
CA LEU A 215 -6.72 -16.96 9.40
C LEU A 215 -8.14 -16.58 9.80
N VAL A 216 -8.41 -15.29 9.76
CA VAL A 216 -9.76 -14.73 9.81
C VAL A 216 -9.95 -13.90 8.54
N LEU A 217 -10.98 -14.17 7.75
CA LEU A 217 -11.38 -13.33 6.63
C LEU A 217 -12.80 -12.85 6.92
N GLY A 218 -12.98 -11.53 7.08
CA GLY A 218 -14.28 -10.89 7.09
C GLY A 218 -14.53 -10.17 5.77
N VAL A 219 -15.75 -10.27 5.27
CA VAL A 219 -16.17 -9.59 4.03
C VAL A 219 -17.34 -8.67 4.30
N TYR A 220 -17.21 -7.42 3.86
CA TYR A 220 -18.35 -6.53 3.66
C TYR A 220 -18.67 -6.48 2.16
N SER A 221 -19.88 -6.86 1.79
CA SER A 221 -20.41 -6.82 0.43
C SER A 221 -21.78 -6.11 0.48
N PRO A 222 -21.88 -4.85 0.03
CA PRO A 222 -23.08 -4.03 0.22
C PRO A 222 -24.34 -4.65 -0.41
N THR A 223 -24.21 -5.35 -1.54
CA THR A 223 -25.33 -6.06 -2.17
C THR A 223 -25.45 -7.52 -1.74
N GLY A 224 -24.48 -8.01 -0.94
CA GLY A 224 -24.37 -9.40 -0.55
C GLY A 224 -23.96 -10.35 -1.68
N LYS A 225 -23.47 -9.80 -2.82
CA LYS A 225 -23.01 -10.53 -3.99
C LYS A 225 -21.88 -11.52 -3.68
N TYR A 226 -21.00 -11.17 -2.75
CA TYR A 226 -19.87 -11.99 -2.34
C TYR A 226 -19.92 -12.34 -0.86
N LYS A 227 -19.45 -13.55 -0.55
CA LYS A 227 -19.35 -14.12 0.79
C LYS A 227 -17.91 -14.44 1.14
N ALA A 228 -17.56 -14.42 2.42
CA ALA A 228 -16.20 -14.77 2.87
C ALA A 228 -15.78 -16.18 2.42
N ALA A 229 -16.72 -17.13 2.39
CA ALA A 229 -16.48 -18.49 1.91
C ALA A 229 -16.03 -18.57 0.43
N ASP A 230 -16.42 -17.60 -0.40
CA ASP A 230 -16.10 -17.57 -1.83
C ASP A 230 -14.59 -17.47 -2.08
N PHE A 231 -13.85 -16.85 -1.16
CA PHE A 231 -12.42 -16.56 -1.31
C PHE A 231 -11.51 -17.52 -0.52
N LYS A 232 -12.10 -18.47 0.24
CA LYS A 232 -11.35 -19.37 1.13
C LYS A 232 -10.25 -20.13 0.40
N ASP A 233 -10.60 -20.84 -0.66
CA ASP A 233 -9.67 -21.78 -1.31
C ASP A 233 -8.50 -21.07 -1.97
N ASN A 234 -8.75 -19.91 -2.57
CA ASN A 234 -7.70 -19.07 -3.15
C ASN A 234 -6.76 -18.51 -2.06
N LEU A 235 -7.34 -18.00 -0.96
CA LEU A 235 -6.58 -17.50 0.18
C LEU A 235 -5.74 -18.61 0.83
N GLU A 236 -6.30 -19.80 1.05
CA GLU A 236 -5.59 -20.95 1.59
C GLU A 236 -4.42 -21.36 0.71
N LYS A 237 -4.64 -21.46 -0.61
CA LYS A 237 -3.60 -21.77 -1.60
C LYS A 237 -2.47 -20.74 -1.54
N MET A 238 -2.80 -19.45 -1.54
CA MET A 238 -1.81 -18.36 -1.47
C MET A 238 -1.00 -18.43 -0.18
N VAL A 239 -1.66 -18.56 0.97
CA VAL A 239 -0.98 -18.59 2.27
C VAL A 239 -0.06 -19.79 2.36
N LEU A 240 -0.49 -20.99 1.97
CA LEU A 240 0.36 -22.18 1.98
C LEU A 240 1.63 -22.00 1.12
N ALA A 241 1.49 -21.42 -0.08
CA ALA A 241 2.62 -21.07 -0.93
C ALA A 241 3.55 -20.06 -0.23
N GLN A 242 3.00 -18.97 0.30
CA GLN A 242 3.79 -17.94 0.97
C GLN A 242 4.53 -18.47 2.20
N LYS A 243 3.90 -19.31 3.03
CA LYS A 243 4.56 -19.96 4.17
C LYS A 243 5.74 -20.81 3.73
N LYS A 244 5.58 -21.58 2.65
CA LYS A 244 6.67 -22.39 2.09
C LYS A 244 7.81 -21.53 1.56
N PHE A 245 7.50 -20.41 0.89
CA PHE A 245 8.49 -19.47 0.41
C PHE A 245 9.26 -18.78 1.54
N LEU A 246 8.58 -18.34 2.60
CA LEU A 246 9.18 -17.64 3.74
C LEU A 246 9.97 -18.57 4.68
N GLY A 247 9.54 -19.83 4.80
CA GLY A 247 10.16 -20.79 5.71
C GLY A 247 10.15 -20.29 7.16
N ASP A 248 11.33 -20.26 7.77
CA ASP A 248 11.55 -19.85 9.17
C ASP A 248 11.34 -18.35 9.43
N MET A 249 11.26 -17.53 8.38
CA MET A 249 10.95 -16.11 8.53
C MET A 249 9.50 -15.83 8.89
N ASN A 250 8.58 -16.77 8.66
CA ASN A 250 7.19 -16.58 9.07
C ASN A 250 7.01 -16.96 10.55
N THR A 251 6.57 -16.00 11.37
CA THR A 251 6.29 -16.23 12.80
C THR A 251 4.85 -15.94 13.20
N ASN A 252 4.00 -15.50 12.25
CA ASN A 252 2.64 -15.10 12.56
C ASN A 252 1.79 -16.34 12.84
N LYS A 253 1.14 -16.34 14.01
CA LYS A 253 0.24 -17.42 14.44
C LYS A 253 -1.20 -17.15 14.05
N LYS A 254 -1.58 -15.87 13.98
CA LYS A 254 -2.90 -15.41 13.57
C LYS A 254 -2.75 -14.26 12.57
N TYR A 255 -3.63 -14.22 11.57
CA TYR A 255 -3.67 -13.11 10.62
C TYR A 255 -5.11 -12.81 10.19
N ALA A 256 -5.51 -11.54 10.22
CA ALA A 256 -6.88 -11.12 9.88
C ALA A 256 -6.93 -10.29 8.60
N ILE A 257 -7.87 -10.59 7.72
CA ILE A 257 -8.08 -9.89 6.46
C ILE A 257 -9.48 -9.27 6.51
N MET A 258 -9.54 -7.94 6.41
CA MET A 258 -10.79 -7.18 6.35
C MET A 258 -11.02 -6.77 4.91
N LEU A 259 -11.85 -7.52 4.19
CA LEU A 259 -12.19 -7.21 2.80
C LEU A 259 -13.46 -6.38 2.73
N TYR A 260 -13.29 -5.09 2.46
CA TYR A 260 -14.35 -4.14 2.21
C TYR A 260 -14.59 -4.04 0.70
N LEU A 261 -15.79 -4.43 0.25
CA LEU A 261 -16.21 -4.23 -1.13
C LEU A 261 -17.09 -2.98 -1.22
N SER A 262 -16.76 -2.06 -2.12
CA SER A 262 -17.52 -0.83 -2.32
C SER A 262 -18.36 -0.83 -3.59
N GLY A 263 -19.33 0.08 -3.67
CA GLY A 263 -20.29 0.17 -4.77
C GLY A 263 -21.69 -0.29 -4.38
N GLY A 264 -22.60 -0.34 -5.36
CA GLY A 264 -24.03 -0.52 -5.09
C GLY A 264 -24.63 0.71 -4.38
N ASP A 265 -25.40 0.47 -3.31
CA ASP A 265 -26.01 1.50 -2.46
C ASP A 265 -25.08 1.95 -1.29
N GLY A 266 -23.80 1.56 -1.31
CA GLY A 266 -22.78 1.98 -0.32
C GLY A 266 -22.02 3.25 -0.72
N PRO A 267 -21.06 3.70 0.12
CA PRO A 267 -20.26 4.88 -0.17
C PRO A 267 -19.50 4.73 -1.49
N GLN A 268 -19.57 5.76 -2.33
CA GLN A 268 -18.80 5.81 -3.57
C GLN A 268 -17.38 6.22 -3.22
N ILE A 269 -16.47 5.25 -3.12
CA ILE A 269 -15.05 5.51 -2.82
C ILE A 269 -14.18 5.34 -4.06
N LYS A 270 -13.04 6.03 -4.08
CA LYS A 270 -12.06 6.05 -5.18
C LYS A 270 -10.73 5.39 -4.78
N GLY A 271 -10.43 5.30 -3.48
CA GLY A 271 -9.20 4.66 -3.00
C GLY A 271 -9.31 3.13 -2.96
N PHE A 272 -8.72 2.45 -3.94
CA PHE A 272 -8.65 0.97 -3.95
C PHE A 272 -7.24 0.47 -3.67
N GLY A 273 -7.14 -0.62 -2.92
CA GLY A 273 -5.88 -1.27 -2.57
C GLY A 273 -5.94 -1.92 -1.18
N ALA A 274 -4.81 -1.98 -0.50
CA ALA A 274 -4.74 -2.43 0.88
C ALA A 274 -3.74 -1.63 1.71
N LEU A 275 -3.78 -1.84 3.02
CA LEU A 275 -2.79 -1.38 3.97
C LEU A 275 -2.30 -2.58 4.81
N GLU A 276 -0.99 -2.63 5.06
CA GLU A 276 -0.37 -3.62 5.92
C GLU A 276 -0.53 -3.30 7.41
N HIS A 277 -0.66 -4.36 8.20
CA HIS A 277 -0.46 -4.35 9.64
C HIS A 277 0.29 -5.62 10.06
N HIS A 278 0.83 -5.65 11.29
CA HIS A 278 1.65 -6.79 11.74
C HIS A 278 0.88 -8.12 11.75
N GLU A 279 -0.41 -8.05 12.09
CA GLU A 279 -1.26 -9.23 12.24
C GLU A 279 -2.53 -9.14 11.37
N SER A 280 -2.66 -8.12 10.53
CA SER A 280 -3.83 -7.97 9.68
C SER A 280 -3.57 -7.15 8.41
N THR A 281 -4.56 -7.10 7.54
CA THR A 281 -4.60 -6.16 6.42
C THR A 281 -6.03 -5.71 6.16
N SER A 282 -6.19 -4.41 5.88
CA SER A 282 -7.42 -3.84 5.36
C SER A 282 -7.36 -3.79 3.84
N VAL A 283 -8.38 -4.31 3.17
CA VAL A 283 -8.44 -4.39 1.71
C VAL A 283 -9.73 -3.75 1.23
N VAL A 284 -9.63 -2.80 0.30
CA VAL A 284 -10.77 -2.07 -0.24
C VAL A 284 -10.82 -2.24 -1.75
N LEU A 285 -11.89 -2.84 -2.28
CA LEU A 285 -12.05 -3.16 -3.71
C LEU A 285 -13.47 -2.85 -4.22
N PRO A 286 -13.68 -2.59 -5.52
CA PRO A 286 -15.02 -2.49 -6.10
C PRO A 286 -15.75 -3.85 -6.12
N GLU A 287 -16.98 -3.91 -5.60
CA GLU A 287 -17.85 -5.10 -5.65
C GLU A 287 -18.25 -5.49 -7.09
N MET A 288 -18.19 -4.54 -8.03
CA MET A 288 -18.46 -4.80 -9.45
C MET A 288 -17.38 -5.63 -10.13
N MET A 289 -16.18 -5.76 -9.54
CA MET A 289 -15.14 -6.64 -10.06
C MET A 289 -15.63 -8.08 -10.17
N PRO A 290 -15.26 -8.83 -11.22
CA PRO A 290 -15.48 -10.28 -11.28
C PRO A 290 -14.77 -10.99 -10.13
N LYS A 291 -15.30 -12.14 -9.70
CA LYS A 291 -14.75 -12.90 -8.57
C LYS A 291 -13.28 -13.25 -8.79
N GLU A 292 -12.93 -13.66 -10.01
CA GLU A 292 -11.58 -14.06 -10.40
C GLU A 292 -10.60 -12.89 -10.32
N ALA A 293 -11.06 -11.67 -10.58
CA ALA A 293 -10.25 -10.46 -10.44
C ALA A 293 -10.05 -10.10 -8.97
N ILE A 294 -11.06 -10.29 -8.12
CA ILE A 294 -10.94 -10.14 -6.67
C ILE A 294 -9.98 -11.21 -6.11
N ASP A 295 -10.12 -12.48 -6.51
CA ASP A 295 -9.20 -13.56 -6.12
C ASP A 295 -7.75 -13.21 -6.49
N LYS A 296 -7.52 -12.78 -7.74
CA LYS A 296 -6.19 -12.36 -8.18
C LYS A 296 -5.66 -11.20 -7.33
N THR A 297 -6.52 -10.22 -7.03
CA THR A 297 -6.13 -9.06 -6.21
C THR A 297 -5.85 -9.47 -4.77
N ILE A 298 -6.63 -10.36 -4.17
CA ILE A 298 -6.34 -10.96 -2.86
C ILE A 298 -4.99 -11.65 -2.90
N THR A 299 -4.71 -12.47 -3.93
CA THR A 299 -3.42 -13.14 -4.05
C THR A 299 -2.27 -12.14 -4.17
N ASP A 300 -2.37 -11.15 -5.05
CA ASP A 300 -1.30 -10.18 -5.28
C ASP A 300 -1.11 -9.27 -4.05
N VAL A 301 -2.19 -8.65 -3.57
CA VAL A 301 -2.15 -7.62 -2.51
C VAL A 301 -1.97 -8.23 -1.12
N VAL A 302 -2.77 -9.23 -0.73
CA VAL A 302 -2.61 -9.83 0.61
C VAL A 302 -1.26 -10.53 0.75
N SER A 303 -0.70 -11.08 -0.34
CA SER A 303 0.66 -11.60 -0.27
C SER A 303 1.69 -10.49 -0.05
N HIS A 304 1.57 -9.35 -0.74
CA HIS A 304 2.39 -8.15 -0.51
C HIS A 304 2.31 -7.70 0.95
N GLU A 305 1.10 -7.50 1.47
CA GLU A 305 0.90 -7.08 2.86
C GLU A 305 1.45 -8.10 3.87
N PHE A 306 1.32 -9.38 3.56
CA PHE A 306 1.89 -10.41 4.40
C PHE A 306 3.44 -10.43 4.33
N PHE A 307 4.07 -10.04 3.23
CA PHE A 307 5.52 -9.87 3.17
C PHE A 307 6.02 -8.69 4.01
N HIS A 308 5.15 -7.70 4.29
CA HIS A 308 5.49 -6.65 5.25
C HIS A 308 5.74 -7.17 6.66
N THR A 309 5.17 -8.32 7.04
CA THR A 309 5.48 -9.02 8.31
C THR A 309 6.94 -9.44 8.45
N VAL A 310 7.71 -9.42 7.36
CA VAL A 310 9.16 -9.63 7.36
C VAL A 310 9.90 -8.29 7.24
N ASN A 311 9.43 -7.38 6.40
CA ASN A 311 10.09 -6.10 6.14
C ASN A 311 9.05 -5.00 5.79
N PRO A 312 8.93 -3.89 6.52
CA PRO A 312 9.82 -3.44 7.59
C PRO A 312 9.62 -4.13 8.94
N LEU A 313 8.54 -4.87 9.16
CA LEU A 313 8.08 -5.11 10.54
C LEU A 313 9.04 -5.92 11.44
N LYS A 314 9.91 -6.76 10.87
CA LYS A 314 10.99 -7.43 11.63
C LYS A 314 12.37 -6.85 11.41
N THR A 315 12.52 -5.87 10.53
CA THR A 315 13.81 -5.35 10.13
C THR A 315 13.62 -3.94 9.61
N HIS A 316 13.92 -2.98 10.45
CA HIS A 316 13.58 -1.59 10.19
C HIS A 316 14.62 -0.63 10.75
N SER A 317 14.58 0.60 10.25
CA SER A 317 15.45 1.68 10.71
C SER A 317 14.92 2.33 11.99
N GLU A 318 15.71 3.20 12.61
CA GLU A 318 15.31 4.00 13.77
C GLU A 318 14.09 4.89 13.47
N GLU A 319 13.97 5.39 12.23
CA GLU A 319 12.86 6.21 11.74
C GLU A 319 11.51 5.47 11.79
N ILE A 320 11.51 4.16 11.53
CA ILE A 320 10.32 3.33 11.60
C ILE A 320 10.08 2.85 13.04
N HIS A 321 11.14 2.53 13.79
CA HIS A 321 10.98 2.02 15.17
C HIS A 321 10.44 3.09 16.12
N TYR A 322 10.97 4.31 16.00
CA TYR A 322 10.60 5.45 16.83
C TYR A 322 9.73 6.43 16.02
N PHE A 323 8.71 5.88 15.35
CA PHE A 323 7.87 6.64 14.43
C PHE A 323 7.19 7.81 15.15
N ASP A 324 7.38 9.02 14.62
CA ASP A 324 6.72 10.22 15.09
C ASP A 324 5.47 10.46 14.24
N TYR A 325 4.30 10.13 14.80
CA TYR A 325 3.01 10.29 14.12
C TYR A 325 2.63 11.75 13.88
N ALA A 326 3.24 12.71 14.58
CA ALA A 326 2.95 14.13 14.43
C ALA A 326 3.94 14.84 13.48
N ASP A 327 5.23 14.48 13.54
CA ASP A 327 6.30 15.01 12.68
C ASP A 327 7.22 13.88 12.15
N PRO A 328 6.74 13.05 11.21
CA PRO A 328 7.42 11.84 10.78
C PRO A 328 8.73 12.13 10.07
N LYS A 329 9.76 11.35 10.41
CA LYS A 329 10.99 11.26 9.63
C LYS A 329 10.92 10.01 8.76
N MET A 330 11.13 10.18 7.46
CA MET A 330 11.07 9.07 6.52
C MET A 330 12.44 8.41 6.35
N SER A 331 12.46 7.08 6.27
CA SER A 331 13.65 6.29 5.96
C SER A 331 14.11 6.48 4.51
N GLN A 332 15.40 6.27 4.26
CA GLN A 332 16.01 6.21 2.93
C GLN A 332 15.69 4.91 2.15
N HIS A 333 14.90 3.98 2.69
CA HIS A 333 14.88 2.60 2.19
C HIS A 333 13.53 2.05 1.72
N LEU A 334 12.66 2.90 1.16
CA LEU A 334 11.42 2.42 0.52
C LEU A 334 11.69 1.42 -0.61
N TRP A 335 12.85 1.52 -1.29
CA TRP A 335 13.27 0.50 -2.27
C TRP A 335 13.30 -0.92 -1.69
N MET A 336 13.62 -1.06 -0.39
CA MET A 336 13.68 -2.33 0.32
C MET A 336 12.34 -2.65 0.97
N TYR A 337 11.72 -1.67 1.65
CA TYR A 337 10.48 -1.84 2.40
C TYR A 337 9.26 -2.09 1.53
N GLU A 338 9.14 -1.38 0.42
CA GLU A 338 8.01 -1.53 -0.52
C GLU A 338 8.47 -2.28 -1.77
N GLY A 339 9.55 -1.84 -2.41
CA GLY A 339 10.05 -2.45 -3.65
C GLY A 339 10.52 -3.89 -3.46
N GLY A 340 11.23 -4.16 -2.36
CA GLY A 340 11.65 -5.51 -1.99
C GLY A 340 10.48 -6.44 -1.65
N THR A 341 9.45 -5.90 -1.01
CA THR A 341 8.22 -6.60 -0.64
C THR A 341 7.41 -6.96 -1.89
N GLU A 342 7.24 -6.01 -2.80
CA GLU A 342 6.61 -6.22 -4.10
C GLU A 342 7.41 -7.23 -4.95
N TYR A 343 8.74 -7.22 -4.85
CA TYR A 343 9.56 -8.25 -5.49
C TYR A 343 9.32 -9.63 -4.92
N PHE A 344 9.18 -9.79 -3.60
CA PHE A 344 8.76 -11.05 -3.01
C PHE A 344 7.36 -11.45 -3.44
N ALA A 345 6.40 -10.53 -3.49
CA ALA A 345 5.03 -10.77 -3.95
C ALA A 345 4.98 -11.31 -5.39
N ASN A 346 5.95 -10.98 -6.23
CA ASN A 346 6.09 -11.58 -7.56
C ASN A 346 6.91 -12.88 -7.55
N LEU A 347 8.03 -12.91 -6.82
CA LEU A 347 8.97 -14.03 -6.80
C LEU A 347 8.37 -15.30 -6.18
N PHE A 348 7.58 -15.18 -5.11
CA PHE A 348 7.00 -16.37 -4.47
C PHE A 348 5.96 -17.03 -5.37
N GLN A 349 5.19 -16.25 -6.14
CA GLN A 349 4.15 -16.80 -7.02
C GLN A 349 4.76 -17.70 -8.09
N ILE A 350 5.91 -17.32 -8.67
CA ILE A 350 6.59 -18.17 -9.64
C ILE A 350 7.30 -19.35 -8.97
N GLN A 351 7.96 -19.14 -7.82
CA GLN A 351 8.66 -20.22 -7.11
C GLN A 351 7.74 -21.30 -6.55
N GLU A 352 6.51 -20.93 -6.21
CA GLU A 352 5.49 -21.82 -5.63
C GLU A 352 4.40 -22.24 -6.64
N GLY A 353 4.57 -21.88 -7.92
CA GLY A 353 3.72 -22.35 -9.02
C GLY A 353 2.30 -21.77 -9.04
N LEU A 354 2.12 -20.57 -8.48
CA LEU A 354 0.88 -19.79 -8.62
C LEU A 354 0.78 -19.10 -9.98
N ILE A 355 1.92 -18.71 -10.55
CA ILE A 355 2.03 -18.18 -11.92
C ILE A 355 3.09 -18.96 -12.70
N ASN A 356 2.99 -18.92 -14.02
CA ASN A 356 3.96 -19.56 -14.91
C ASN A 356 5.10 -18.59 -15.34
N LYS A 357 6.10 -19.13 -16.04
CA LYS A 357 7.30 -18.38 -16.46
C LYS A 357 6.98 -17.18 -17.36
N ASP A 358 5.98 -17.30 -18.23
CA ASP A 358 5.60 -16.24 -19.17
C ASP A 358 4.84 -15.12 -18.46
N GLU A 359 3.93 -15.48 -17.56
CA GLU A 359 3.23 -14.53 -16.69
C GLU A 359 4.19 -13.74 -15.81
N PHE A 360 5.16 -14.41 -15.18
CA PHE A 360 6.19 -13.74 -14.39
C PHE A 360 7.00 -12.75 -15.24
N LEU A 361 7.44 -13.17 -16.43
CA LEU A 361 8.23 -12.32 -17.31
C LEU A 361 7.42 -11.13 -17.86
N GLN A 362 6.13 -11.34 -18.15
CA GLN A 362 5.22 -10.26 -18.51
C GLN A 362 5.12 -9.22 -17.39
N ARG A 363 4.93 -9.63 -16.13
CA ARG A 363 4.89 -8.71 -14.98
C ARG A 363 6.19 -7.90 -14.86
N ILE A 364 7.36 -8.53 -15.00
CA ILE A 364 8.64 -7.81 -14.99
C ILE A 364 8.73 -6.80 -16.16
N ASN A 365 8.27 -7.17 -17.35
CA ASN A 365 8.26 -6.27 -18.51
C ASN A 365 7.31 -5.07 -18.32
N GLU A 366 6.14 -5.30 -17.71
CA GLU A 366 5.19 -4.25 -17.34
C GLU A 366 5.83 -3.27 -16.35
N LYS A 367 6.49 -3.77 -15.29
CA LYS A 367 7.20 -2.91 -14.32
C LYS A 367 8.30 -2.08 -14.98
N ILE A 368 9.09 -2.67 -15.89
CA ILE A 368 10.10 -1.93 -16.67
C ILE A 368 9.43 -0.84 -17.50
N THR A 369 8.30 -1.13 -18.14
CA THR A 369 7.58 -0.18 -18.97
C THR A 369 7.01 0.97 -18.13
N ASN A 370 6.34 0.65 -17.01
CA ASN A 370 5.75 1.64 -16.09
C ASN A 370 6.83 2.53 -15.46
N SER A 371 7.99 1.97 -15.10
CA SER A 371 9.08 2.74 -14.50
C SER A 371 9.60 3.88 -15.39
N LYS A 372 9.41 3.80 -16.71
CA LYS A 372 9.83 4.83 -17.67
C LYS A 372 8.99 6.11 -17.60
N ASN A 373 7.84 6.08 -16.93
CA ASN A 373 7.00 7.26 -16.72
C ASN A 373 7.49 8.13 -15.54
N TYR A 374 8.61 7.75 -14.91
CA TYR A 374 9.18 8.41 -13.73
C TYR A 374 10.64 8.84 -13.98
N ASP A 375 11.22 9.62 -13.06
CA ASP A 375 12.61 10.07 -13.17
C ASP A 375 13.59 8.93 -12.85
N ASP A 376 14.16 8.33 -13.90
CA ASP A 376 15.12 7.23 -13.77
C ASP A 376 16.49 7.66 -13.18
N THR A 377 16.75 8.97 -13.10
CA THR A 377 17.99 9.49 -12.50
C THR A 377 17.84 9.90 -11.04
N MET A 378 16.62 9.84 -10.49
CA MET A 378 16.38 10.19 -9.10
C MET A 378 16.97 9.13 -8.15
N PRO A 379 17.85 9.50 -7.20
CA PRO A 379 18.30 8.57 -6.18
C PRO A 379 17.15 8.13 -5.28
N PHE A 380 16.93 6.82 -5.18
CA PHE A 380 15.84 6.24 -4.37
C PHE A 380 15.96 6.58 -2.89
N THR A 381 17.18 6.71 -2.38
CA THR A 381 17.42 7.12 -0.98
C THR A 381 16.99 8.54 -0.70
N VAL A 382 17.20 9.45 -1.65
CA VAL A 382 16.79 10.86 -1.54
C VAL A 382 15.27 10.96 -1.66
N MET A 383 14.67 10.28 -2.63
CA MET A 383 13.22 10.23 -2.80
C MET A 383 12.53 9.67 -1.57
N SER A 384 12.98 8.50 -1.08
CA SER A 384 12.41 7.83 0.11
C SER A 384 12.40 8.74 1.34
N LYS A 385 13.54 9.38 1.63
CA LYS A 385 13.69 10.27 2.79
C LYS A 385 12.83 11.53 2.71
N ASN A 386 12.43 11.94 1.50
CA ASN A 386 11.71 13.18 1.25
C ASN A 386 10.30 12.96 0.69
N ILE A 387 9.77 11.73 0.73
CA ILE A 387 8.57 11.35 -0.02
C ILE A 387 7.31 12.15 0.34
N LEU A 388 7.26 12.71 1.56
CA LEU A 388 6.17 13.55 2.03
C LEU A 388 6.19 14.98 1.45
N LYS A 389 7.30 15.41 0.81
CA LYS A 389 7.42 16.71 0.15
C LYS A 389 6.85 16.65 -1.27
N ASP A 390 6.17 17.70 -1.68
CA ASP A 390 5.44 17.76 -2.97
C ASP A 390 6.31 17.39 -4.18
N GLU A 391 7.58 17.79 -4.19
CA GLU A 391 8.56 17.49 -5.24
C GLU A 391 8.77 15.99 -5.52
N TYR A 392 8.51 15.12 -4.52
CA TYR A 392 8.79 13.68 -4.61
C TYR A 392 7.51 12.83 -4.66
N LYS A 393 6.34 13.41 -4.37
CA LYS A 393 5.07 12.66 -4.24
C LYS A 393 4.72 11.89 -5.51
N ASP A 394 4.91 12.49 -6.68
CA ASP A 394 4.59 11.87 -7.97
C ASP A 394 5.55 10.71 -8.32
N GLN A 395 6.67 10.58 -7.60
CA GLN A 395 7.62 9.49 -7.76
C GLN A 395 7.32 8.28 -6.87
N TYR A 396 6.39 8.40 -5.92
CA TYR A 396 6.09 7.36 -4.93
C TYR A 396 5.71 6.03 -5.59
N ARG A 397 4.87 6.06 -6.62
CA ARG A 397 4.44 4.84 -7.32
C ARG A 397 5.60 4.11 -8.01
N ASN A 398 6.69 4.82 -8.34
CA ASN A 398 7.89 4.19 -8.89
C ASN A 398 8.59 3.25 -7.89
N VAL A 399 8.28 3.35 -6.60
CA VAL A 399 8.77 2.42 -5.59
C VAL A 399 8.30 0.98 -5.87
N TYR A 400 7.04 0.81 -6.27
CA TYR A 400 6.48 -0.51 -6.63
C TYR A 400 6.92 -0.98 -8.02
N GLU A 401 7.40 -0.06 -8.85
CA GLU A 401 7.93 -0.35 -10.18
C GLU A 401 9.46 -0.54 -10.11
N LYS A 402 10.24 0.54 -10.23
CA LYS A 402 11.70 0.47 -10.19
C LYS A 402 12.26 -0.07 -8.88
N GLY A 403 11.61 0.13 -7.72
CA GLY A 403 12.07 -0.49 -6.47
C GLY A 403 12.05 -2.03 -6.54
N THR A 404 11.00 -2.61 -7.12
CA THR A 404 10.91 -4.05 -7.42
C THR A 404 12.03 -4.51 -8.35
N LEU A 405 12.30 -3.74 -9.40
CA LEU A 405 13.36 -4.06 -10.36
C LEU A 405 14.76 -3.95 -9.74
N LEU A 406 14.97 -2.99 -8.83
CA LEU A 406 16.21 -2.87 -8.06
C LEU A 406 16.43 -4.08 -7.16
N ALA A 407 15.40 -4.55 -6.45
CA ALA A 407 15.45 -5.78 -5.66
C ALA A 407 15.72 -7.03 -6.53
N MET A 408 15.09 -7.11 -7.71
CA MET A 408 15.36 -8.18 -8.69
C MET A 408 16.81 -8.17 -9.18
N CYS A 409 17.34 -7.02 -9.59
CA CYS A 409 18.73 -6.90 -10.03
C CYS A 409 19.70 -7.28 -8.91
N LEU A 410 19.42 -6.89 -7.67
CA LEU A 410 20.21 -7.30 -6.52
C LEU A 410 20.13 -8.81 -6.24
N ASP A 411 18.95 -9.43 -6.41
CA ASP A 411 18.80 -10.90 -6.33
C ASP A 411 19.71 -11.60 -7.34
N ILE A 412 19.66 -11.16 -8.61
CA ILE A 412 20.46 -11.73 -9.69
C ILE A 412 21.96 -11.52 -9.43
N GLU A 413 22.36 -10.34 -8.97
CA GLU A 413 23.76 -10.05 -8.64
C GLU A 413 24.26 -10.95 -7.51
N LEU A 414 23.48 -11.11 -6.43
CA LEU A 414 23.83 -12.01 -5.33
C LEU A 414 23.95 -13.47 -5.80
N ARG A 415 23.04 -13.92 -6.67
CA ARG A 415 23.10 -15.28 -7.23
C ARG A 415 24.34 -15.47 -8.08
N LYS A 416 24.70 -14.50 -8.90
CA LYS A 416 25.94 -14.51 -9.68
C LYS A 416 27.18 -14.57 -8.77
N LEU A 417 27.26 -13.70 -7.77
CA LEU A 417 28.40 -13.62 -6.84
C LEU A 417 28.57 -14.88 -6.00
N SER A 418 27.47 -15.58 -5.72
CA SER A 418 27.42 -16.77 -4.88
C SER A 418 27.32 -18.09 -5.65
N ASN A 419 27.41 -18.08 -6.98
CA ASN A 419 27.16 -19.24 -7.84
C ASN A 419 25.79 -19.93 -7.59
N GLY A 420 24.80 -19.14 -7.18
CA GLY A 420 23.42 -19.54 -6.93
C GLY A 420 23.06 -19.77 -5.46
N GLU A 421 24.04 -19.73 -4.56
CA GLU A 421 23.83 -20.08 -3.15
C GLU A 421 23.11 -19.02 -2.31
N MET A 422 23.03 -17.78 -2.80
CA MET A 422 22.41 -16.67 -2.10
C MET A 422 21.59 -15.82 -3.08
N GLY A 423 20.33 -15.59 -2.74
CA GLY A 423 19.50 -14.58 -3.40
C GLY A 423 19.05 -13.47 -2.44
N TYR A 424 18.17 -12.61 -2.93
CA TYR A 424 17.56 -11.52 -2.15
C TYR A 424 16.81 -12.05 -0.91
N ARG A 425 16.11 -13.18 -1.05
CA ARG A 425 15.44 -13.86 0.09
C ARG A 425 16.42 -14.23 1.21
N ASP A 426 17.59 -14.78 0.87
CA ASP A 426 18.60 -15.14 1.84
C ASP A 426 19.22 -13.90 2.52
N MET A 427 19.43 -12.82 1.77
CA MET A 427 19.91 -11.56 2.29
C MET A 427 18.94 -10.99 3.34
N ILE A 428 17.65 -10.87 3.01
CA ILE A 428 16.63 -10.38 3.95
C ILE A 428 16.52 -11.28 5.17
N ARG A 429 16.56 -12.61 5.01
CA ARG A 429 16.57 -13.55 6.13
C ARG A 429 17.72 -13.29 7.09
N LYS A 430 18.95 -13.14 6.58
CA LYS A 430 20.12 -12.89 7.42
C LYS A 430 20.08 -11.51 8.08
N LEU A 431 19.55 -10.50 7.38
CA LEU A 431 19.34 -9.17 7.96
C LEU A 431 18.35 -9.24 9.13
N SER A 432 17.24 -9.98 8.94
CA SER A 432 16.24 -10.22 9.98
C SER A 432 16.80 -11.00 11.18
N GLN A 433 17.64 -12.01 10.96
CA GLN A 433 18.33 -12.72 12.05
C GLN A 433 19.28 -11.81 12.86
N ARG A 434 19.79 -10.74 12.25
CA ARG A 434 20.75 -9.81 12.89
C ARG A 434 20.07 -8.72 13.71
N PHE A 435 18.95 -8.22 13.24
CA PHE A 435 18.22 -7.11 13.86
C PHE A 435 16.98 -7.59 14.60
N GLY A 436 16.10 -8.35 13.94
CA GLY A 436 14.82 -8.72 14.51
C GLY A 436 13.92 -7.52 14.82
N GLU A 437 12.75 -7.78 15.38
CA GLU A 437 11.67 -6.80 15.59
C GLU A 437 11.98 -5.71 16.63
N ASN A 438 12.92 -5.96 17.55
CA ASN A 438 13.15 -5.04 18.69
C ASN A 438 14.46 -4.25 18.60
N LYS A 439 15.20 -4.36 17.49
CA LYS A 439 16.48 -3.66 17.33
C LYS A 439 16.55 -2.99 15.96
N PRO A 440 16.35 -1.67 15.88
CA PRO A 440 16.50 -0.97 14.63
C PRO A 440 17.97 -0.88 14.20
N PHE A 441 18.18 -0.66 12.90
CA PHE A 441 19.44 -0.21 12.35
C PHE A 441 19.45 1.29 12.09
N LYS A 442 20.63 1.89 11.97
CA LYS A 442 20.77 3.28 11.53
C LYS A 442 20.58 3.37 10.03
N ASP A 443 19.69 4.25 9.58
CA ASP A 443 19.32 4.39 8.17
C ASP A 443 20.55 4.51 7.25
N ASP A 444 21.50 5.40 7.57
CA ASP A 444 22.72 5.61 6.77
C ASP A 444 23.73 4.44 6.80
N LYS A 445 23.46 3.38 7.57
CA LYS A 445 24.33 2.20 7.71
C LYS A 445 23.78 0.94 7.05
N LEU A 446 22.57 0.95 6.49
CA LEU A 446 21.96 -0.26 5.92
C LEU A 446 22.92 -0.99 4.96
N ILE A 447 23.59 -0.27 4.04
CA ILE A 447 24.45 -0.92 3.05
C ILE A 447 25.66 -1.63 3.68
N ASP A 448 26.24 -1.09 4.75
CA ASP A 448 27.36 -1.73 5.45
C ASP A 448 26.86 -2.99 6.18
N GLU A 449 25.63 -2.97 6.70
CA GLU A 449 24.97 -4.13 7.29
C GLU A 449 24.63 -5.20 6.25
N LEU A 450 24.15 -4.81 5.06
CA LEU A 450 23.92 -5.72 3.93
C LEU A 450 25.22 -6.40 3.49
N VAL A 451 26.32 -5.64 3.37
CA VAL A 451 27.64 -6.21 3.06
C VAL A 451 28.07 -7.19 4.15
N THR A 452 27.84 -6.85 5.42
CA THR A 452 28.17 -7.73 6.56
C THR A 452 27.42 -9.05 6.52
N VAL A 453 26.10 -9.04 6.28
CA VAL A 453 25.29 -10.28 6.30
C VAL A 453 25.45 -11.13 5.05
N THR A 454 25.74 -10.50 3.91
CA THR A 454 25.94 -11.22 2.63
C THR A 454 27.37 -11.74 2.48
N GLY A 455 28.37 -11.00 2.98
CA GLY A 455 29.79 -11.27 2.74
C GLY A 455 30.31 -10.80 1.38
N TYR A 456 29.50 -10.05 0.61
CA TYR A 456 29.84 -9.61 -0.75
C TYR A 456 29.96 -8.08 -0.83
N PRO A 457 31.17 -7.50 -0.76
CA PRO A 457 31.35 -6.04 -0.84
C PRO A 457 30.89 -5.43 -2.17
N GLN A 458 30.81 -6.21 -3.24
CA GLN A 458 30.38 -5.76 -4.58
C GLN A 458 28.96 -5.18 -4.58
N ILE A 459 28.09 -5.59 -3.65
CA ILE A 459 26.73 -5.03 -3.56
C ILE A 459 26.74 -3.55 -3.15
N LYS A 460 27.84 -3.07 -2.52
CA LYS A 460 28.01 -1.65 -2.21
C LYS A 460 28.13 -0.81 -3.49
N ASP A 461 28.79 -1.33 -4.51
CA ASP A 461 28.90 -0.65 -5.81
C ASP A 461 27.54 -0.61 -6.52
N PHE A 462 26.77 -1.70 -6.46
CA PHE A 462 25.38 -1.74 -6.95
C PHE A 462 24.53 -0.67 -6.26
N TYR A 463 24.55 -0.65 -4.92
CA TYR A 463 23.80 0.31 -4.12
C TYR A 463 24.17 1.75 -4.44
N ASN A 464 25.47 2.07 -4.47
CA ASN A 464 25.95 3.42 -4.72
C ASN A 464 25.64 3.93 -6.13
N LYS A 465 25.53 3.04 -7.13
CA LYS A 465 25.21 3.44 -8.51
C LYS A 465 23.72 3.60 -8.73
N TYR A 466 22.93 2.61 -8.31
CA TYR A 466 21.55 2.45 -8.79
C TYR A 466 20.48 2.71 -7.72
N ILE A 467 20.83 2.64 -6.43
CA ILE A 467 19.88 2.92 -5.33
C ILE A 467 20.13 4.31 -4.73
N ALA A 468 21.36 4.56 -4.28
CA ALA A 468 21.77 5.86 -3.73
C ALA A 468 22.35 6.81 -4.79
N GLY A 469 22.69 6.29 -5.97
CA GLY A 469 23.16 7.07 -7.11
C GLY A 469 22.06 7.44 -8.09
N ASN A 470 22.45 8.15 -9.13
CA ASN A 470 21.58 8.66 -10.18
C ASN A 470 21.76 7.92 -11.52
N GLN A 471 22.44 6.77 -11.52
CA GLN A 471 22.65 6.02 -12.76
C GLN A 471 21.41 5.20 -13.10
N PRO A 472 20.92 5.26 -14.35
CA PRO A 472 19.92 4.33 -14.86
C PRO A 472 20.31 2.87 -14.62
N THR A 473 19.38 2.04 -14.18
CA THR A 473 19.64 0.63 -13.88
C THR A 473 19.66 -0.18 -15.18
N PRO A 474 20.74 -0.94 -15.48
CA PRO A 474 20.85 -1.70 -16.73
C PRO A 474 20.09 -3.04 -16.64
N TYR A 475 18.74 -2.99 -16.61
CA TYR A 475 17.90 -4.19 -16.42
C TYR A 475 18.22 -5.32 -17.40
N ALA A 476 18.47 -4.99 -18.67
CA ALA A 476 18.81 -5.96 -19.70
C ALA A 476 20.11 -6.71 -19.41
N GLU A 477 21.11 -6.05 -18.81
CA GLU A 477 22.37 -6.70 -18.44
C GLU A 477 22.16 -7.72 -17.32
N TYR A 478 21.35 -7.37 -16.31
CA TYR A 478 21.01 -8.29 -15.22
C TYR A 478 20.18 -9.47 -15.71
N LEU A 479 19.13 -9.23 -16.49
CA LEU A 479 18.27 -10.28 -17.03
C LEU A 479 19.04 -11.25 -17.95
N ASN A 480 20.05 -10.76 -18.67
CA ASN A 480 20.92 -11.59 -19.51
C ASN A 480 21.67 -12.66 -18.71
N ILE A 481 22.07 -12.37 -17.46
CA ILE A 481 22.74 -13.32 -16.55
C ILE A 481 21.90 -14.57 -16.28
N VAL A 482 20.57 -14.42 -16.28
CA VAL A 482 19.59 -15.49 -16.06
C VAL A 482 18.92 -15.97 -17.36
N GLY A 483 19.59 -15.75 -18.50
CA GLY A 483 19.14 -16.25 -19.79
C GLY A 483 17.84 -15.60 -20.28
N VAL A 484 17.58 -14.34 -19.90
CA VAL A 484 16.48 -13.53 -20.42
C VAL A 484 17.05 -12.43 -21.31
N GLU A 485 16.45 -12.20 -22.46
CA GLU A 485 16.86 -11.17 -23.42
C GLU A 485 15.69 -10.26 -23.82
N ALA A 486 16.03 -9.03 -24.18
CA ALA A 486 15.08 -8.12 -24.80
C ALA A 486 14.89 -8.48 -26.28
N LYS A 487 13.65 -8.67 -26.68
CA LYS A 487 13.25 -8.83 -28.07
C LYS A 487 12.49 -7.60 -28.53
N LYS A 488 12.99 -7.00 -29.60
CA LYS A 488 12.30 -5.93 -30.30
C LYS A 488 11.33 -6.54 -31.31
N LYS A 489 10.08 -6.11 -31.26
CA LYS A 489 9.04 -6.50 -32.20
C LYS A 489 8.29 -5.25 -32.64
N ASP A 490 8.20 -5.04 -33.94
CA ASP A 490 7.34 -4.00 -34.47
C ASP A 490 5.87 -4.42 -34.38
N THR A 491 5.02 -3.49 -33.96
CA THR A 491 3.58 -3.67 -34.06
C THR A 491 3.13 -3.66 -35.52
N PRO A 492 1.94 -4.20 -35.80
CA PRO A 492 1.23 -3.85 -37.02
C PRO A 492 1.14 -2.32 -37.16
N PRO A 493 1.28 -1.76 -38.39
CA PRO A 493 1.06 -0.35 -38.63
C PRO A 493 -0.33 0.06 -38.16
N LEU A 494 -0.42 1.17 -37.43
CA LEU A 494 -1.68 1.72 -36.96
C LEU A 494 -1.69 3.23 -37.13
N PHE A 495 -2.87 3.80 -37.31
CA PHE A 495 -3.05 5.25 -37.32
C PHE A 495 -3.24 5.75 -35.88
N TRP A 496 -2.36 6.64 -35.44
CA TRP A 496 -2.48 7.35 -34.16
C TRP A 496 -1.74 8.68 -34.18
N PHE A 497 -1.92 9.48 -33.13
CA PHE A 497 -1.44 10.86 -33.06
C PHE A 497 -0.02 10.98 -32.48
N ILE A 498 0.37 10.05 -31.62
CA ILE A 498 1.72 9.91 -31.07
C ILE A 498 2.27 8.52 -31.40
N LYS A 499 3.59 8.37 -31.26
CA LYS A 499 4.29 7.12 -31.61
C LYS A 499 3.88 5.95 -30.71
N ASP A 500 3.67 6.20 -29.42
CA ASP A 500 3.18 5.21 -28.46
C ASP A 500 1.75 5.56 -28.01
N PRO A 501 0.72 4.86 -28.52
CA PRO A 501 -0.66 5.12 -28.12
C PRO A 501 -0.93 4.98 -26.63
N ASN A 502 -0.11 4.24 -25.87
CA ASN A 502 -0.31 4.05 -24.44
C ASN A 502 -0.01 5.31 -23.61
N GLN A 503 0.67 6.30 -24.20
CA GLN A 503 0.91 7.61 -23.57
C GLN A 503 -0.23 8.61 -23.84
N THR A 504 -1.42 8.11 -24.19
CA THR A 504 -2.63 8.92 -24.40
C THR A 504 -3.46 8.94 -23.13
N GLY A 505 -3.62 10.12 -22.54
CA GLY A 505 -4.53 10.37 -21.43
C GLY A 505 -5.89 10.90 -21.89
N TYR A 506 -6.82 11.02 -20.95
CA TYR A 506 -8.15 11.58 -21.17
C TYR A 506 -8.40 12.76 -20.23
N ASN A 507 -8.92 13.86 -20.76
CA ASN A 507 -9.32 15.02 -19.99
C ASN A 507 -10.86 15.03 -19.89
N ASP A 508 -11.37 14.61 -18.73
CA ASP A 508 -12.81 14.53 -18.44
C ASP A 508 -13.53 15.87 -18.60
N LYS A 509 -12.86 16.99 -18.30
CA LYS A 509 -13.46 18.32 -18.33
C LYS A 509 -13.83 18.75 -19.74
N ASN A 510 -12.96 18.45 -20.71
CA ASN A 510 -13.13 18.86 -22.10
C ASN A 510 -13.64 17.72 -22.99
N ASN A 511 -13.68 16.49 -22.48
CA ASN A 511 -13.91 15.25 -23.24
C ASN A 511 -12.93 15.12 -24.42
N THR A 512 -11.64 15.24 -24.12
CA THR A 512 -10.56 15.22 -25.12
C THR A 512 -9.49 14.21 -24.77
N PHE A 513 -8.75 13.74 -25.78
CA PHE A 513 -7.48 13.07 -25.53
C PHE A 513 -6.34 14.08 -25.36
N ILE A 514 -5.48 13.81 -24.38
CA ILE A 514 -4.27 14.55 -24.07
C ILE A 514 -3.06 13.63 -24.15
N PHE A 515 -1.86 14.19 -24.24
CA PHE A 515 -0.63 13.41 -24.43
C PHE A 515 0.45 13.90 -23.47
N ASP A 516 1.33 12.99 -23.04
CA ASP A 516 2.54 13.36 -22.31
C ASP A 516 3.43 14.24 -23.19
N GLU A 517 3.88 15.39 -22.68
CA GLU A 517 4.68 16.37 -23.42
C GLU A 517 6.02 15.82 -23.94
N SER A 518 6.54 14.76 -23.31
CA SER A 518 7.74 14.05 -23.75
C SER A 518 7.51 13.08 -24.92
N SER A 519 6.24 12.82 -25.27
CA SER A 519 5.89 11.84 -26.31
C SER A 519 6.33 12.30 -27.70
N ALA A 520 6.85 11.36 -28.48
CA ALA A 520 7.18 11.62 -29.89
C ALA A 520 5.90 11.66 -30.74
N LEU A 521 5.69 12.75 -31.48
CA LEU A 521 4.61 12.85 -32.47
C LEU A 521 4.73 11.80 -33.59
N SER A 522 3.60 11.28 -34.05
CA SER A 522 3.55 10.39 -35.22
C SER A 522 3.90 11.17 -36.50
N PRO A 523 4.35 10.47 -37.57
CA PRO A 523 4.56 11.08 -38.89
C PRO A 523 3.33 11.84 -39.39
N PHE A 524 2.14 11.28 -39.17
CA PHE A 524 0.87 11.92 -39.52
C PHE A 524 0.68 13.25 -38.78
N SER A 525 0.80 13.26 -37.46
CA SER A 525 0.65 14.46 -36.64
C SER A 525 1.63 15.56 -37.03
N LYS A 526 2.89 15.19 -37.30
CA LYS A 526 3.89 16.14 -37.82
C LYS A 526 3.47 16.74 -39.16
N SER A 527 2.87 15.95 -40.05
CA SER A 527 2.49 16.40 -41.39
C SER A 527 1.31 17.39 -41.41
N ILE A 528 0.42 17.34 -40.40
CA ILE A 528 -0.74 18.23 -40.29
C ILE A 528 -0.49 19.43 -39.36
N GLY A 529 0.72 19.55 -38.79
CA GLY A 529 1.07 20.62 -37.86
C GLY A 529 0.39 20.50 -36.49
N PHE A 530 0.08 19.27 -36.06
CA PHE A 530 -0.36 18.97 -34.69
C PHE A 530 0.77 19.26 -33.69
N LYS A 531 0.44 19.78 -32.51
CA LYS A 531 1.38 20.04 -31.41
C LYS A 531 1.10 19.07 -30.28
N ILE A 532 2.14 18.63 -29.56
CA ILE A 532 1.95 17.68 -28.45
C ILE A 532 1.02 18.20 -27.34
N THR A 533 0.94 19.53 -27.19
CA THR A 533 0.05 20.23 -26.26
C THR A 533 -1.39 20.42 -26.75
N ASP A 534 -1.73 19.93 -27.95
CA ASP A 534 -3.09 19.97 -28.46
C ASP A 534 -3.95 18.88 -27.80
N GLU A 535 -5.20 19.20 -27.50
CA GLU A 535 -6.17 18.19 -27.05
C GLU A 535 -7.07 17.75 -28.21
N ILE A 536 -7.27 16.44 -28.40
CA ILE A 536 -8.09 15.94 -29.52
C ILE A 536 -9.54 15.87 -29.13
N VAL A 537 -10.38 16.56 -29.91
CA VAL A 537 -11.83 16.61 -29.75
C VAL A 537 -12.51 15.56 -30.63
N ALA A 538 -12.05 15.43 -31.87
CA ALA A 538 -12.68 14.56 -32.86
C ALA A 538 -11.74 14.08 -33.96
N LEU A 539 -12.11 12.97 -34.59
CA LEU A 539 -11.49 12.42 -35.80
C LEU A 539 -12.60 12.14 -36.83
N ASP A 540 -12.53 12.80 -37.99
CA ASP A 540 -13.57 12.79 -39.03
C ASP A 540 -14.97 13.07 -38.47
N GLY A 541 -15.06 14.04 -37.56
CA GLY A 541 -16.31 14.47 -36.91
C GLY A 541 -16.82 13.54 -35.81
N LYS A 542 -16.19 12.37 -35.58
CA LYS A 542 -16.50 11.50 -34.44
C LYS A 542 -15.84 12.07 -33.19
N THR A 543 -16.65 12.52 -32.25
CA THR A 543 -16.21 13.08 -30.97
C THR A 543 -15.90 11.99 -29.95
N ILE A 544 -15.04 12.30 -28.99
CA ILE A 544 -14.67 11.42 -27.89
C ILE A 544 -15.46 11.81 -26.65
N ASN A 545 -15.98 10.81 -25.92
CA ASN A 545 -16.39 10.90 -24.53
C ASN A 545 -16.25 9.53 -23.84
N VAL A 546 -16.45 9.46 -22.53
CA VAL A 546 -16.32 8.22 -21.74
C VAL A 546 -17.21 7.10 -22.29
N GLN A 547 -18.42 7.41 -22.77
CA GLN A 547 -19.38 6.42 -23.26
C GLN A 547 -19.03 5.86 -24.64
N ASN A 548 -18.30 6.61 -25.48
CA ASN A 548 -18.01 6.22 -26.87
C ASN A 548 -16.50 6.06 -27.17
N MET A 549 -15.64 6.15 -26.15
CA MET A 549 -14.19 6.11 -26.28
C MET A 549 -13.69 4.88 -27.05
N GLN A 550 -14.27 3.71 -26.76
CA GLN A 550 -13.89 2.48 -27.45
C GLN A 550 -14.24 2.51 -28.94
N ASP A 551 -15.38 3.10 -29.30
CA ASP A 551 -15.79 3.25 -30.70
C ASP A 551 -14.89 4.23 -31.44
N PHE A 552 -14.46 5.30 -30.78
CA PHE A 552 -13.47 6.22 -31.33
C PHE A 552 -12.13 5.51 -31.59
N ILE A 553 -11.62 4.76 -30.61
CA ILE A 553 -10.37 4.00 -30.74
C ILE A 553 -10.47 2.98 -31.87
N ASN A 554 -11.59 2.27 -31.97
CA ASN A 554 -11.85 1.29 -33.03
C ASN A 554 -11.87 1.98 -34.40
N TYR A 555 -12.49 3.16 -34.50
CA TYR A 555 -12.49 3.95 -35.72
C TYR A 555 -11.08 4.39 -36.12
N ALA A 556 -10.31 4.97 -35.20
CA ALA A 556 -8.92 5.37 -35.46
C ALA A 556 -8.07 4.19 -35.95
N LYS A 557 -8.22 3.00 -35.34
CA LYS A 557 -7.54 1.76 -35.77
C LYS A 557 -7.97 1.26 -37.16
N SER A 558 -9.13 1.68 -37.65
CA SER A 558 -9.65 1.31 -38.99
C SER A 558 -9.20 2.25 -40.12
N VAL A 559 -8.61 3.41 -39.77
CA VAL A 559 -8.10 4.38 -40.75
C VAL A 559 -6.99 3.74 -41.59
N LYS A 560 -7.06 3.92 -42.90
CA LYS A 560 -6.12 3.32 -43.86
C LYS A 560 -5.03 4.31 -44.28
N GLU A 561 -3.87 3.77 -44.68
CA GLU A 561 -2.77 4.54 -45.27
C GLU A 561 -3.28 5.41 -46.42
N GLY A 562 -2.93 6.70 -46.37
CA GLY A 562 -3.30 7.68 -47.38
C GLY A 562 -4.74 8.19 -47.33
N GLN A 563 -5.58 7.70 -46.41
CA GLN A 563 -6.96 8.18 -46.23
C GLN A 563 -6.98 9.65 -45.84
N ASN A 564 -7.84 10.45 -46.46
CA ASN A 564 -8.05 11.84 -46.01
C ASN A 564 -8.76 11.81 -44.66
N VAL A 565 -8.17 12.47 -43.66
CA VAL A 565 -8.70 12.57 -42.31
C VAL A 565 -8.69 14.02 -41.84
N THR A 566 -9.65 14.36 -40.99
CA THR A 566 -9.76 15.65 -40.30
C THR A 566 -9.70 15.42 -38.80
N VAL A 567 -8.70 16.01 -38.15
CA VAL A 567 -8.53 15.98 -36.69
C VAL A 567 -8.96 17.33 -36.14
N THR A 568 -9.97 17.35 -35.29
CA THR A 568 -10.38 18.57 -34.59
C THR A 568 -9.67 18.63 -33.24
N VAL A 569 -8.95 19.71 -32.99
CA VAL A 569 -8.17 19.89 -31.75
C VAL A 569 -8.56 21.16 -30.99
N LEU A 570 -8.33 21.17 -29.68
CA LEU A 570 -8.22 22.36 -28.86
C LEU A 570 -6.75 22.73 -28.73
N ARG A 571 -6.39 23.94 -29.14
CA ARG A 571 -5.02 24.46 -29.06
C ARG A 571 -4.98 25.70 -28.18
N LYS A 572 -4.12 25.69 -27.17
CA LYS A 572 -3.87 26.86 -26.32
C LYS A 572 -2.93 27.84 -27.04
N ASN A 573 -3.37 29.09 -27.18
CA ASN A 573 -2.60 30.20 -27.75
C ASN A 573 -2.64 31.37 -26.74
N GLY A 574 -1.68 31.38 -25.81
CA GLY A 574 -1.69 32.30 -24.66
C GLY A 574 -2.85 31.97 -23.72
N ASP A 575 -3.71 32.95 -23.44
CA ASP A 575 -4.88 32.80 -22.56
C ASP A 575 -6.15 32.31 -23.29
N LYS A 576 -6.07 32.08 -24.62
CA LYS A 576 -7.19 31.59 -25.42
C LYS A 576 -7.00 30.14 -25.84
N THR A 577 -8.12 29.42 -25.96
CA THR A 577 -8.16 28.07 -26.52
C THR A 577 -8.96 28.10 -27.81
N ASP A 578 -8.29 27.79 -28.92
CA ASP A 578 -8.90 27.77 -30.25
C ASP A 578 -9.27 26.33 -30.65
N LYS A 579 -10.43 26.16 -31.29
CA LYS A 579 -10.85 24.90 -31.89
C LYS A 579 -10.47 24.89 -33.37
N ILE A 580 -9.60 23.97 -33.78
CA ILE A 580 -8.96 23.97 -35.10
C ILE A 580 -9.14 22.61 -35.77
N ASP A 581 -9.50 22.61 -37.06
CA ASP A 581 -9.49 21.41 -37.90
C ASP A 581 -8.17 21.28 -38.65
N LEU A 582 -7.44 20.21 -38.36
CA LEU A 582 -6.19 19.84 -39.02
C LEU A 582 -6.48 18.71 -40.02
N LYS A 583 -6.17 18.94 -41.30
CA LYS A 583 -6.50 18.01 -42.40
C LYS A 583 -5.24 17.45 -43.01
N GLY A 584 -5.24 16.16 -43.30
CA GLY A 584 -4.12 15.51 -43.96
C GLY A 584 -4.45 14.12 -44.46
N LYS A 585 -3.48 13.50 -45.12
CA LYS A 585 -3.54 12.08 -45.47
C LYS A 585 -2.95 11.27 -44.32
N ALA A 586 -3.72 10.30 -43.83
CA ALA A 586 -3.31 9.40 -42.78
C ALA A 586 -1.99 8.69 -43.14
N VAL A 587 -1.07 8.67 -42.18
CA VAL A 587 0.17 7.90 -42.25
C VAL A 587 0.14 6.93 -41.08
N LEU A 588 0.12 5.64 -41.37
CA LEU A 588 0.18 4.58 -40.37
C LEU A 588 1.63 4.45 -39.93
N ASP A 589 1.83 4.34 -38.62
CA ASP A 589 3.14 4.18 -38.03
C ASP A 589 3.23 2.85 -37.29
N LYS A 590 4.45 2.36 -37.12
CA LYS A 590 4.75 1.18 -36.30
C LYS A 590 5.46 1.65 -35.05
N MET A 591 5.07 1.08 -33.91
CA MET A 591 5.89 1.18 -32.70
C MET A 591 6.75 -0.08 -32.59
N THR A 592 8.01 0.10 -32.24
CA THR A 592 8.86 -1.02 -31.85
C THR A 592 8.64 -1.23 -30.35
N ILE A 593 8.00 -2.34 -30.00
CA ILE A 593 7.85 -2.76 -28.62
C ILE A 593 9.06 -3.60 -28.26
N GLU A 594 9.66 -3.30 -27.11
CA GLU A 594 10.64 -4.17 -26.48
C GLU A 594 9.91 -5.04 -25.47
N SER A 595 10.00 -6.35 -25.66
CA SER A 595 9.43 -7.36 -24.75
C SER A 595 10.53 -8.30 -24.28
N LEU A 596 10.48 -8.71 -23.03
CA LEU A 596 11.38 -9.75 -22.52
C LEU A 596 10.99 -11.13 -23.05
N GLN A 597 11.99 -11.98 -23.34
CA GLN A 597 11.80 -13.40 -23.59
C GLN A 597 12.95 -14.22 -22.98
N TYR A 598 12.69 -15.49 -22.67
CA TYR A 598 13.76 -16.43 -22.36
C TYR A 598 14.56 -16.73 -23.63
N LYS A 599 15.89 -16.81 -23.50
CA LYS A 599 16.77 -17.22 -24.60
C LYS A 599 16.38 -18.62 -25.08
N ALA A 600 16.34 -18.81 -26.39
CA ALA A 600 16.07 -20.13 -26.96
C ALA A 600 17.19 -21.14 -26.67
N ASN A 601 18.44 -20.66 -26.53
CA ASN A 601 19.63 -21.48 -26.26
C ASN A 601 20.49 -20.81 -25.17
N PRO A 602 20.07 -20.85 -23.89
CA PRO A 602 20.88 -20.31 -22.80
C PRO A 602 22.12 -21.17 -22.58
N THR A 603 23.20 -20.56 -22.12
CA THR A 603 24.37 -21.32 -21.65
C THR A 603 24.01 -22.16 -20.42
N PRO A 604 24.75 -23.23 -20.08
CA PRO A 604 24.49 -24.01 -18.86
C PRO A 604 24.50 -23.17 -17.58
N ALA A 605 25.34 -22.13 -17.53
CA ALA A 605 25.40 -21.21 -16.38
C ALA A 605 24.14 -20.33 -16.29
N GLU A 606 23.69 -19.78 -17.42
CA GLU A 606 22.46 -18.99 -17.50
C GLU A 606 21.24 -19.83 -17.12
N GLN A 607 21.14 -21.05 -17.65
CA GLN A 607 20.05 -21.97 -17.32
C GLN A 607 20.04 -22.33 -15.83
N LYS A 608 21.21 -22.62 -15.26
CA LYS A 608 21.33 -22.91 -13.81
C LYS A 608 20.83 -21.72 -12.98
N LEU A 609 21.32 -20.52 -13.23
CA LEU A 609 20.91 -19.33 -12.47
C LEU A 609 19.43 -19.01 -12.68
N GLN A 610 18.91 -19.19 -13.89
CA GLN A 610 17.48 -19.05 -14.18
C GLN A 610 16.64 -20.01 -13.34
N ASP A 611 16.98 -21.29 -13.32
CA ASP A 611 16.22 -22.29 -12.56
C ASP A 611 16.28 -22.00 -11.06
N GLN A 612 17.44 -21.59 -10.54
CA GLN A 612 17.57 -21.18 -9.15
C GLN A 612 16.76 -19.92 -8.83
N TRP A 613 16.70 -18.95 -9.76
CA TRP A 613 15.90 -17.73 -9.63
C TRP A 613 14.40 -18.03 -9.60
N LEU A 614 13.92 -18.81 -10.57
CA LEU A 614 12.50 -19.08 -10.76
C LEU A 614 11.94 -20.17 -9.83
N THR A 615 12.78 -21.02 -9.24
CA THR A 615 12.33 -22.10 -8.34
C THR A 615 12.79 -21.94 -6.89
N GLY A 616 13.77 -21.08 -6.63
CA GLY A 616 14.36 -20.91 -5.30
C GLY A 616 15.17 -22.12 -4.81
N LYS A 617 15.33 -23.17 -5.64
CA LYS A 617 16.13 -24.36 -5.32
C LYS A 617 17.60 -24.09 -5.58
N LYS A 618 18.48 -24.66 -4.77
CA LYS A 618 19.94 -24.49 -4.86
C LYS A 618 20.57 -25.54 -5.76
#